data_AF-A0A7X7TEI9-F1
#
_entry.id   AF-A0A7X7TEI9-F1
#
_cell.length_a   1.000
_cell.length_b   1.000
_cell.length_c   1.000
_cell.angle_alpha   90.00
_cell.angle_beta   90.00
_cell.angle_gamma   90.00
#
_symmetry.space_group_name_H-M   'P 1'
#
loop_
_entity.id
_entity.type
_entity.pdbx_description
1 polymer ?
#
loop_
_entity_poly.entity_id
_entity_poly.type
_entity_poly.pdbx_seq_one_letter_code
_entity_poly.pdbx_strand_id
1 'polypeptide(L)'
;FYGIEPWHDDGMGICLVEARTGKTIWSLGKPTKHIGDAMVADIDPASPGLECFATEDAKGGSRERFLLSAAGKLLGQGQDVPACRNWIFWDGDRLRETIGGGFGRRLSIVKYKGATLTEGIEGAVLMMADLSGDWREELVVSLTGELRIYSTTIPAKDRRVCLMQDPAYRAEVAHRSMGYEQSPVTGYYLGEK
;
A
#
# COMPACT_ATOMS: atom_id res chain seq x y z
N PHE A 1 -29.51 7.72 -3.98
CA PHE A 1 -29.20 6.89 -2.81
C PHE A 1 -28.76 7.80 -1.69
N TYR A 2 -29.49 7.86 -0.58
CA TYR A 2 -29.02 8.47 0.66
C TYR A 2 -28.46 7.33 1.51
N GLY A 3 -27.14 7.17 1.51
CA GLY A 3 -26.47 6.35 2.52
C GLY A 3 -26.34 7.19 3.78
N ILE A 4 -27.26 7.02 4.73
CA ILE A 4 -27.12 7.60 6.07
C ILE A 4 -26.63 6.45 6.94
N GLU A 5 -25.31 6.36 7.11
CA GLU A 5 -24.72 5.50 8.12
C GLU A 5 -24.74 6.22 9.48
N PRO A 6 -25.01 5.51 10.59
CA PRO A 6 -24.91 6.09 11.92
C PRO A 6 -23.48 6.56 12.17
N TRP A 7 -23.32 7.68 12.88
CA TRP A 7 -22.01 8.06 13.38
C TRP A 7 -21.57 7.07 14.46
N HIS A 8 -20.35 6.54 14.33
CA HIS A 8 -19.71 5.67 15.32
C HIS A 8 -18.46 6.35 15.90
N ASP A 9 -18.31 6.32 17.22
CA ASP A 9 -17.17 6.88 17.97
C ASP A 9 -16.49 5.83 18.88
N ASP A 10 -16.75 4.56 18.63
CA ASP A 10 -16.26 3.39 19.35
C ASP A 10 -14.74 3.10 19.18
N GLY A 11 -14.03 3.98 18.48
CA GLY A 11 -12.60 3.86 18.22
C GLY A 11 -12.23 2.81 17.16
N MET A 12 -13.21 2.33 16.38
CA MET A 12 -13.02 1.32 15.34
C MET A 12 -12.69 1.89 13.95
N GLY A 13 -12.56 3.22 13.83
CA GLY A 13 -12.23 3.87 12.55
C GLY A 13 -10.95 3.36 11.89
N ILE A 14 -9.99 2.89 12.70
CA ILE A 14 -8.89 2.02 12.26
C ILE A 14 -8.88 0.80 13.17
N CYS A 15 -9.01 -0.39 12.58
CA CYS A 15 -8.95 -1.63 13.32
C CYS A 15 -8.34 -2.75 12.48
N LEU A 16 -7.87 -3.79 13.18
CA LEU A 16 -7.50 -5.05 12.59
C LEU A 16 -8.41 -6.13 13.15
N VAL A 17 -8.94 -6.97 12.25
CA VAL A 17 -9.83 -8.07 12.59
C VAL A 17 -9.25 -9.38 12.05
N GLU A 18 -9.58 -10.48 12.70
CA GLU A 18 -9.29 -11.81 12.18
C GLU A 18 -10.12 -12.05 10.90
N ALA A 19 -9.46 -12.22 9.76
CA ALA A 19 -10.14 -12.36 8.46
C ALA A 19 -11.18 -13.49 8.41
N ARG A 20 -10.99 -14.56 9.19
CA ARG A 20 -11.92 -15.71 9.23
C ARG A 20 -13.18 -15.44 10.05
N THR A 21 -13.06 -14.75 11.18
CA THR A 21 -14.13 -14.67 12.19
C THR A 21 -14.70 -13.26 12.34
N GLY A 22 -13.99 -12.24 11.85
CA GLY A 22 -14.31 -10.84 12.10
C GLY A 22 -13.99 -10.37 13.52
N LYS A 23 -13.40 -11.22 14.37
CA LYS A 23 -13.04 -10.84 15.73
C LYS A 23 -11.97 -9.74 15.71
N THR A 24 -12.23 -8.62 16.38
CA THR A 24 -11.25 -7.56 16.56
C THR A 24 -10.00 -8.08 17.28
N ILE A 25 -8.84 -7.87 16.65
CA ILE A 25 -7.52 -8.11 17.21
C ILE A 25 -7.08 -6.87 17.99
N TRP A 26 -7.17 -5.71 17.34
CA TRP A 26 -6.94 -4.41 17.96
C TRP A 26 -7.71 -3.31 17.20
N SER A 27 -7.87 -2.16 17.86
CA SER A 27 -8.36 -0.93 17.24
C SER A 27 -7.51 0.25 17.70
N LEU A 28 -7.64 1.40 17.02
CA LEU A 28 -6.97 2.63 17.42
C LEU A 28 -7.39 3.07 18.84
N GLY A 29 -8.57 2.67 19.30
CA GLY A 29 -9.06 2.92 20.65
C GLY A 29 -9.38 4.38 20.95
N LYS A 30 -9.40 5.24 19.92
CA LYS A 30 -9.86 6.64 20.02
C LYS A 30 -10.73 6.99 18.81
N PRO A 31 -11.68 7.93 18.95
CA PRO A 31 -12.47 8.40 17.83
C PRO A 31 -11.58 8.94 16.70
N THR A 32 -11.95 8.63 15.47
CA THR A 32 -11.42 9.26 14.26
C THR A 32 -12.51 10.10 13.62
N LYS A 33 -12.13 10.96 12.68
CA LYS A 33 -13.05 11.49 11.67
C LYS A 33 -13.06 10.53 10.47
N HIS A 34 -13.41 11.06 9.30
CA HIS A 34 -13.42 10.31 8.05
C HIS A 34 -11.99 9.82 7.70
N ILE A 35 -11.72 8.54 7.87
CA ILE A 35 -10.50 7.88 7.35
C ILE A 35 -10.68 7.71 5.85
N GLY A 36 -9.94 8.49 5.05
CA GLY A 36 -10.11 8.54 3.59
C GLY A 36 -9.23 7.56 2.83
N ASP A 37 -8.09 7.19 3.42
CA ASP A 37 -7.14 6.25 2.82
C ASP A 37 -6.45 5.44 3.91
N ALA A 38 -6.18 4.17 3.62
CA ALA A 38 -5.42 3.26 4.47
C ALA A 38 -4.67 2.23 3.62
N MET A 39 -3.60 1.67 4.17
CA MET A 39 -2.78 0.66 3.50
C MET A 39 -1.99 -0.17 4.52
N VAL A 40 -1.61 -1.38 4.11
CA VAL A 40 -0.71 -2.27 4.85
C VAL A 40 0.49 -2.65 3.99
N ALA A 41 1.70 -2.56 4.54
CA ALA A 41 2.93 -2.96 3.86
C ALA A 41 4.04 -3.20 4.89
N ASP A 42 4.94 -4.15 4.61
CA ASP A 42 6.18 -4.27 5.35
C ASP A 42 7.14 -3.18 4.84
N ILE A 43 7.45 -2.20 5.69
CA ILE A 43 8.24 -1.02 5.31
C ILE A 43 9.39 -0.75 6.27
N ASP A 44 9.38 -1.38 7.43
CA ASP A 44 10.38 -1.21 8.47
C ASP A 44 10.80 -2.60 9.00
N PRO A 45 12.01 -3.08 8.65
CA PRO A 45 12.48 -4.39 9.09
C PRO A 45 12.68 -4.48 10.61
N ALA A 46 12.65 -3.35 11.34
CA ALA A 46 12.68 -3.34 12.80
C ALA A 46 11.30 -3.65 13.43
N SER A 47 10.23 -3.70 12.64
CA SER A 47 8.86 -3.95 13.08
C SER A 47 8.30 -5.20 12.37
N PRO A 48 8.18 -6.35 13.07
CA PRO A 48 7.73 -7.57 12.42
C PRO A 48 6.29 -7.47 11.89
N GLY A 49 6.10 -7.86 10.63
CA GLY A 49 4.79 -7.95 9.99
C GLY A 49 4.55 -6.84 8.97
N LEU A 50 3.28 -6.53 8.71
CA LEU A 50 2.90 -5.42 7.84
C LEU A 50 2.51 -4.23 8.72
N GLU A 51 3.22 -3.12 8.59
CA GLU A 51 2.78 -1.86 9.17
C GLU A 51 1.43 -1.47 8.56
N CYS A 52 0.55 -0.95 9.41
CA CYS A 52 -0.78 -0.45 9.06
C CYS A 52 -0.77 1.06 9.15
N PHE A 53 -1.06 1.76 8.06
CA PHE A 53 -1.10 3.22 8.05
C PHE A 53 -2.36 3.75 7.41
N ALA A 54 -2.87 4.85 7.96
CA ALA A 54 -4.11 5.45 7.54
C ALA A 54 -4.08 6.98 7.72
N THR A 55 -4.89 7.66 6.91
CA THR A 55 -4.99 9.12 6.88
C THR A 55 -6.45 9.55 6.92
N GLU A 56 -6.75 10.51 7.80
CA GLU A 56 -8.03 11.21 7.78
C GLU A 56 -8.13 12.16 6.58
N ASP A 57 -9.30 12.19 5.93
CA ASP A 57 -9.59 13.08 4.81
C ASP A 57 -9.93 14.49 5.31
N ALA A 58 -9.30 15.49 4.69
CA ALA A 58 -9.56 16.91 4.93
C ALA A 58 -11.05 17.28 4.77
N LYS A 59 -11.80 16.57 3.92
CA LYS A 59 -13.26 16.73 3.77
C LYS A 59 -14.02 16.39 5.05
N GLY A 60 -13.50 15.49 5.86
CA GLY A 60 -14.00 15.18 7.20
C GLY A 60 -13.55 16.18 8.28
N GLY A 61 -12.82 17.24 7.90
CA GLY A 61 -12.35 18.28 8.80
C GLY A 61 -11.16 17.87 9.66
N SER A 62 -10.36 16.89 9.22
CA SER A 62 -9.09 16.53 9.87
C SER A 62 -8.08 15.99 8.85
N ARG A 63 -6.82 15.93 9.24
CA ARG A 63 -5.70 15.39 8.46
C ARG A 63 -4.77 14.55 9.33
N GLU A 64 -5.26 14.03 10.46
CA GLU A 64 -4.45 13.15 11.29
C GLU A 64 -4.05 11.91 10.48
N ARG A 65 -2.85 11.41 10.79
CA ARG A 65 -2.28 10.24 10.15
C ARG A 65 -1.71 9.35 11.21
N PHE A 66 -1.82 8.05 10.99
CA PHE A 66 -1.37 7.03 11.92
C PHE A 66 -0.54 6.01 11.19
N LEU A 67 0.59 5.65 11.78
CA LEU A 67 1.39 4.49 11.41
C LEU A 67 1.44 3.57 12.62
N LEU A 68 0.93 2.35 12.47
CA LEU A 68 0.87 1.32 13.50
C LEU A 68 1.63 0.08 13.03
N SER A 69 2.23 -0.65 13.97
CA SER A 69 2.74 -2.00 13.71
C SER A 69 1.59 -2.96 13.40
N ALA A 70 1.88 -4.14 12.86
CA ALA A 70 0.90 -5.23 12.73
C ALA A 70 0.21 -5.61 14.06
N ALA A 71 0.86 -5.38 15.20
CA ALA A 71 0.32 -5.64 16.53
C ALA A 71 -0.50 -4.46 17.14
N GLY A 72 -0.72 -3.37 16.39
CA GLY A 72 -1.51 -2.22 16.83
C GLY A 72 -0.77 -1.20 17.69
N LYS A 73 0.56 -1.37 17.90
CA LYS A 73 1.39 -0.34 18.54
C LYS A 73 1.54 0.86 17.60
N LEU A 74 1.29 2.07 18.10
CA LEU A 74 1.57 3.31 17.37
C LEU A 74 3.08 3.49 17.17
N LEU A 75 3.52 3.58 15.92
CA LEU A 75 4.92 3.76 15.52
C LEU A 75 5.21 5.20 15.08
N GLY A 76 4.21 5.90 14.52
CA GLY A 76 4.38 7.26 14.02
C GLY A 76 3.07 7.98 13.74
N GLN A 77 3.17 9.31 13.60
CA GLN A 77 2.04 10.20 13.30
C GLN A 77 2.47 11.33 12.36
N GLY A 78 1.49 11.96 11.71
CA GLY A 78 1.72 13.14 10.87
C GLY A 78 2.68 12.85 9.72
N GLN A 79 3.80 13.57 9.66
CA GLN A 79 4.78 13.47 8.56
C GLN A 79 5.55 12.15 8.52
N ASP A 80 5.56 11.39 9.62
CA ASP A 80 6.19 10.07 9.66
C ASP A 80 5.38 9.01 8.93
N VAL A 81 4.10 9.28 8.64
CA VAL A 81 3.20 8.31 8.02
C VAL A 81 3.37 8.36 6.49
N PRO A 82 3.68 7.23 5.84
CA PRO A 82 3.85 7.20 4.40
C PRO A 82 2.53 7.38 3.65
N ALA A 83 2.63 7.59 2.34
CA ALA A 83 1.45 7.70 1.49
C ALA A 83 0.67 6.38 1.45
N CYS A 84 -0.66 6.45 1.56
CA CYS A 84 -1.52 5.27 1.62
C CYS A 84 -1.83 4.67 0.24
N ARG A 85 -1.33 5.24 -0.87
CA ARG A 85 -1.65 4.78 -2.22
C ARG A 85 -0.40 4.36 -2.97
N ASN A 86 -0.57 3.37 -3.84
CA ASN A 86 0.41 2.89 -4.80
C ASN A 86 1.72 2.39 -4.17
N TRP A 87 1.72 1.11 -3.84
CA TRP A 87 2.87 0.39 -3.31
C TRP A 87 3.27 -0.75 -4.24
N ILE A 88 4.57 -1.02 -4.28
CA ILE A 88 5.19 -1.91 -5.27
C ILE A 88 6.36 -2.67 -4.66
N PHE A 89 6.52 -3.95 -4.99
CA PHE A 89 7.77 -4.68 -4.77
C PHE A 89 8.71 -4.42 -5.94
N TRP A 90 9.74 -3.60 -5.74
CA TRP A 90 10.60 -3.15 -6.84
C TRP A 90 12.04 -3.61 -6.73
N ASP A 91 12.58 -3.65 -5.52
CA ASP A 91 13.99 -3.92 -5.28
C ASP A 91 14.24 -5.37 -4.89
N GLY A 92 15.48 -5.70 -4.53
CA GLY A 92 15.85 -7.10 -4.27
C GLY A 92 15.47 -7.63 -2.89
N ASP A 93 15.04 -6.78 -1.96
CA ASP A 93 14.59 -7.19 -0.63
C ASP A 93 13.06 -7.32 -0.54
N ARG A 94 12.55 -7.72 0.63
CA ARG A 94 11.12 -8.04 0.80
C ARG A 94 10.32 -6.88 1.37
N LEU A 95 10.95 -5.74 1.60
CA LEU A 95 10.23 -4.53 1.97
C LEU A 95 9.51 -3.99 0.74
N ARG A 96 8.44 -3.26 0.99
CA ARG A 96 7.64 -2.67 -0.09
C ARG A 96 8.02 -1.21 -0.28
N GLU A 97 8.09 -0.79 -1.53
CA GLU A 97 8.35 0.59 -1.91
C GLU A 97 7.06 1.35 -2.20
N THR A 98 7.12 2.68 -2.04
CA THR A 98 6.04 3.59 -2.42
C THR A 98 6.36 4.30 -3.73
N ILE A 99 5.32 4.57 -4.52
CA ILE A 99 5.45 5.37 -5.73
C ILE A 99 5.27 6.85 -5.35
N GLY A 100 6.40 7.57 -5.36
CA GLY A 100 6.46 9.00 -5.21
C GLY A 100 6.17 9.75 -6.52
N GLY A 101 5.94 11.06 -6.41
CA GLY A 101 5.51 11.89 -7.53
C GLY A 101 3.97 11.98 -7.64
N GLY A 102 3.48 13.00 -8.32
CA GLY A 102 2.04 13.29 -8.39
C GLY A 102 1.69 14.02 -9.68
N PHE A 103 0.43 14.43 -9.84
CA PHE A 103 -0.07 15.09 -11.05
C PHE A 103 0.88 16.20 -11.55
N GLY A 104 1.41 16.01 -12.76
CA GLY A 104 2.33 16.95 -13.41
C GLY A 104 3.81 16.82 -13.02
N ARG A 105 4.19 15.84 -12.18
CA ARG A 105 5.58 15.52 -11.83
C ARG A 105 5.93 14.10 -12.30
N ARG A 106 7.20 13.88 -12.65
CA ARG A 106 7.74 12.54 -12.89
C ARG A 106 7.63 11.70 -11.62
N LEU A 107 7.22 10.45 -11.79
CA LEU A 107 7.11 9.48 -10.71
C LEU A 107 8.49 8.94 -10.33
N SER A 108 8.60 8.48 -9.09
CA SER A 108 9.77 7.80 -8.55
C SER A 108 9.35 6.62 -7.70
N ILE A 109 10.26 5.65 -7.54
CA ILE A 109 10.08 4.52 -6.63
C ILE A 109 11.04 4.69 -5.47
N VAL A 110 10.50 4.70 -4.25
CA VAL A 110 11.22 5.17 -3.06
C VAL A 110 11.03 4.19 -1.89
N LYS A 111 12.11 3.89 -1.17
CA LYS A 111 12.01 3.20 0.12
C LYS A 111 11.46 4.12 1.20
N TYR A 112 10.63 3.59 2.10
CA TYR A 112 10.16 4.35 3.26
C TYR A 112 11.35 4.84 4.10
N LYS A 113 11.45 6.16 4.31
CA LYS A 113 12.58 6.83 4.98
C LYS A 113 13.96 6.46 4.40
N GLY A 114 14.00 6.04 3.14
CA GLY A 114 15.19 5.51 2.49
C GLY A 114 15.49 6.20 1.16
N ALA A 115 16.25 5.49 0.32
CA ALA A 115 16.71 5.99 -0.97
C ALA A 115 15.59 5.99 -2.02
N THR A 116 15.71 6.90 -2.98
CA THR A 116 15.02 6.77 -4.27
C THR A 116 15.74 5.74 -5.11
N LEU A 117 15.03 4.70 -5.54
CA LEU A 117 15.57 3.58 -6.31
C LEU A 117 15.49 3.83 -7.81
N THR A 118 14.45 4.52 -8.25
CA THR A 118 14.22 4.81 -9.66
C THR A 118 13.51 6.15 -9.80
N GLU A 119 13.95 6.97 -10.74
CA GLU A 119 13.41 8.30 -11.02
C GLU A 119 13.09 8.45 -12.51
N GLY A 120 12.33 9.49 -12.83
CA GLY A 120 12.07 9.84 -14.23
C GLY A 120 11.01 8.96 -14.89
N ILE A 121 10.20 8.27 -14.11
CA ILE A 121 9.06 7.50 -14.62
C ILE A 121 7.99 8.49 -15.06
N GLU A 122 7.48 8.34 -16.27
CA GLU A 122 6.51 9.27 -16.86
C GLU A 122 5.18 8.59 -17.08
N GLY A 123 4.09 9.30 -16.78
CA GLY A 123 2.73 8.81 -16.97
C GLY A 123 1.94 8.76 -15.67
N ALA A 124 0.67 8.41 -15.80
CA ALA A 124 -0.23 8.17 -14.67
C ALA A 124 -0.22 6.68 -14.33
N VAL A 125 -0.07 6.34 -13.04
CA VAL A 125 -0.14 4.95 -12.56
C VAL A 125 -1.47 4.33 -12.95
N LEU A 126 -1.43 3.17 -13.62
CA LEU A 126 -2.60 2.33 -13.88
C LEU A 126 -2.61 1.12 -12.95
N MET A 127 -1.50 0.39 -12.89
CA MET A 127 -1.38 -0.79 -12.05
C MET A 127 0.07 -1.14 -11.74
N MET A 128 0.24 -1.89 -10.64
CA MET A 128 1.47 -2.57 -10.29
C MET A 128 1.15 -4.05 -10.20
N ALA A 129 1.90 -4.87 -10.92
CA ALA A 129 1.71 -6.31 -10.92
C ALA A 129 2.97 -7.05 -11.37
N ASP A 130 3.22 -8.25 -10.84
CA ASP A 130 4.15 -9.21 -11.44
C ASP A 130 3.56 -9.70 -12.78
N LEU A 131 4.03 -9.13 -13.89
CA LEU A 131 3.53 -9.44 -15.24
C LEU A 131 4.55 -10.26 -16.03
N SER A 132 5.84 -10.10 -15.73
CA SER A 132 6.93 -10.75 -16.43
C SER A 132 8.20 -10.84 -15.58
N GLY A 133 9.11 -11.74 -15.94
CA GLY A 133 10.41 -11.83 -15.28
C GLY A 133 10.36 -12.66 -13.99
N ASP A 134 10.84 -12.08 -12.89
CA ASP A 134 10.80 -12.72 -11.57
C ASP A 134 9.59 -12.24 -10.76
N TRP A 135 9.67 -12.25 -9.44
CA TRP A 135 8.53 -11.99 -8.56
C TRP A 135 8.22 -10.52 -8.33
N ARG A 136 9.13 -9.63 -8.73
CA ARG A 136 8.98 -8.19 -8.51
C ARG A 136 7.99 -7.63 -9.51
N GLU A 137 7.32 -6.57 -9.10
CA GLU A 137 6.18 -6.04 -9.81
C GLU A 137 6.64 -5.06 -10.90
N GLU A 138 6.07 -5.19 -12.10
CA GLU A 138 6.10 -4.14 -13.10
C GLU A 138 5.15 -2.99 -12.71
N LEU A 139 5.54 -1.76 -13.05
CA LEU A 139 4.70 -0.58 -13.00
C LEU A 139 4.16 -0.25 -14.40
N VAL A 140 2.84 -0.35 -14.57
CA VAL A 140 2.15 0.02 -15.79
C VAL A 140 1.60 1.44 -15.64
N VAL A 141 1.94 2.31 -16.60
CA VAL A 141 1.49 3.70 -16.62
C VAL A 141 0.90 4.09 -17.97
N SER A 142 0.00 5.07 -17.94
CA SER A 142 -0.63 5.67 -19.10
C SER A 142 -0.01 7.01 -19.46
N LEU A 143 0.26 7.21 -20.75
CA LEU A 143 0.56 8.50 -21.36
C LEU A 143 -0.38 8.72 -22.54
N THR A 144 -0.41 9.95 -23.05
CA THR A 144 -1.18 10.26 -24.26
C THR A 144 -0.66 9.44 -25.44
N GLY A 145 -1.45 8.46 -25.88
CA GLY A 145 -1.16 7.65 -27.06
C GLY A 145 -0.29 6.41 -26.82
N GLU A 146 0.16 6.15 -25.59
CA GLU A 146 0.97 4.97 -25.28
C GLU A 146 0.78 4.47 -23.84
N LEU A 147 1.04 3.18 -23.65
CA LEU A 147 1.23 2.55 -22.34
C LEU A 147 2.71 2.24 -22.19
N ARG A 148 3.26 2.52 -21.01
CA ARG A 148 4.63 2.11 -20.66
C ARG A 148 4.58 1.12 -19.51
N ILE A 149 5.37 0.06 -19.65
CA ILE A 149 5.57 -0.96 -18.60
C ILE A 149 7.01 -0.82 -18.15
N TYR A 150 7.20 -0.43 -16.89
CA TYR A 150 8.50 -0.31 -16.26
C TYR A 150 8.77 -1.56 -15.44
N SER A 151 9.91 -2.21 -15.67
CA SER A 151 10.41 -3.32 -14.85
C SER A 151 11.72 -2.92 -14.19
N THR A 152 12.02 -3.55 -13.07
CA THR A 152 13.23 -3.29 -12.29
C THR A 152 14.46 -3.94 -12.93
N THR A 153 15.58 -3.23 -12.93
CA THR A 153 16.90 -3.77 -13.35
C THR A 153 17.81 -4.06 -12.17
N ILE A 154 17.33 -3.81 -10.95
CA ILE A 154 18.04 -4.15 -9.72
C ILE A 154 18.11 -5.70 -9.65
N PRO A 155 19.21 -6.33 -9.25
CA PRO A 155 19.21 -7.78 -9.05
C PRO A 155 18.38 -8.19 -7.83
N ALA A 156 17.54 -9.23 -7.98
CA ALA A 156 16.83 -9.82 -6.85
C ALA A 156 17.79 -10.53 -5.88
N LYS A 157 17.50 -10.52 -4.57
CA LYS A 157 18.27 -11.29 -3.58
C LYS A 157 17.84 -12.76 -3.50
N ASP A 158 16.59 -13.06 -3.89
CA ASP A 158 16.04 -14.41 -3.86
C ASP A 158 15.10 -14.70 -5.04
N ARG A 159 14.82 -16.00 -5.24
CA ARG A 159 13.85 -16.49 -6.22
C ARG A 159 12.53 -16.79 -5.52
N ARG A 160 11.42 -16.40 -6.14
CA ARG A 160 10.07 -16.74 -5.68
C ARG A 160 9.22 -17.23 -6.84
N VAL A 161 8.08 -17.80 -6.48
CA VAL A 161 7.02 -18.08 -7.46
C VAL A 161 6.44 -16.75 -7.92
N CYS A 162 6.10 -16.66 -9.20
CA CYS A 162 5.38 -15.52 -9.76
C CYS A 162 4.13 -15.22 -8.91
N LEU A 163 3.97 -13.98 -8.45
CA LEU A 163 2.90 -13.55 -7.57
C LEU A 163 1.52 -13.73 -8.21
N MET A 164 1.42 -13.72 -9.55
CA MET A 164 0.18 -14.04 -10.26
C MET A 164 -0.27 -15.50 -10.12
N GLN A 165 0.56 -16.38 -9.53
CA GLN A 165 0.15 -17.73 -9.12
C GLN A 165 -0.40 -17.78 -7.68
N ASP A 166 -0.24 -16.71 -6.90
CA ASP A 166 -0.94 -16.55 -5.62
C ASP A 166 -2.39 -16.11 -5.87
N PRO A 167 -3.40 -16.87 -5.41
CA PRO A 167 -4.79 -16.60 -5.75
C PRO A 167 -5.32 -15.29 -5.17
N ALA A 168 -4.84 -14.88 -3.99
CA ALA A 168 -5.26 -13.61 -3.36
C ALA A 168 -4.69 -12.42 -4.14
N TYR A 169 -3.38 -12.43 -4.39
CA TYR A 169 -2.69 -11.42 -5.20
C TYR A 169 -3.32 -11.29 -6.59
N ARG A 170 -3.52 -12.41 -7.29
CA ARG A 170 -4.09 -12.44 -8.64
C ARG A 170 -5.51 -11.87 -8.69
N ALA A 171 -6.30 -12.08 -7.63
CA ALA A 171 -7.64 -11.52 -7.50
C ALA A 171 -7.58 -10.00 -7.26
N GLU A 172 -6.68 -9.52 -6.40
CA GLU A 172 -6.53 -8.09 -6.14
C GLU A 172 -6.02 -7.31 -7.35
N VAL A 173 -5.10 -7.88 -8.12
CA VAL A 173 -4.68 -7.31 -9.42
C VAL A 173 -5.87 -7.13 -10.35
N ALA A 174 -6.79 -8.11 -10.39
CA ALA A 174 -8.01 -8.00 -11.19
C ALA A 174 -8.99 -6.96 -10.64
N HIS A 175 -9.11 -6.86 -9.31
CA HIS A 175 -10.02 -5.93 -8.64
C HIS A 175 -9.55 -4.48 -8.68
N ARG A 176 -8.28 -4.20 -8.98
CA ARG A 176 -7.75 -2.83 -8.98
C ARG A 176 -8.55 -1.87 -9.88
N SER A 177 -9.11 -2.34 -10.99
CA SER A 177 -9.93 -1.53 -11.91
C SER A 177 -11.35 -1.26 -11.40
N MET A 178 -11.72 -1.79 -10.24
CA MET A 178 -13.06 -1.74 -9.67
C MET A 178 -13.12 -0.73 -8.52
N GLY A 179 -13.80 0.40 -8.72
CA GLY A 179 -14.02 1.40 -7.67
C GLY A 179 -12.76 2.18 -7.33
N TYR A 180 -12.37 2.18 -6.05
CA TYR A 180 -11.17 2.87 -5.58
C TYR A 180 -9.96 1.95 -5.63
N GLU A 181 -8.98 2.31 -6.45
CA GLU A 181 -7.77 1.52 -6.68
C GLU A 181 -7.02 1.17 -5.39
N GLN A 182 -6.69 -0.11 -5.21
CA GLN A 182 -5.85 -0.61 -4.12
C GLN A 182 -4.58 -1.26 -4.67
N SER A 183 -3.52 -1.29 -3.86
CA SER A 183 -2.29 -2.02 -4.24
C SER A 183 -2.46 -3.48 -3.84
N PRO A 184 -2.16 -4.45 -4.72
CA PRO A 184 -2.41 -5.86 -4.44
C PRO A 184 -1.57 -6.36 -3.25
N VAL A 185 -2.11 -7.21 -2.39
CA VAL A 185 -1.38 -7.92 -1.32
C VAL A 185 -1.35 -9.43 -1.58
N THR A 186 -0.30 -10.09 -1.09
CA THR A 186 -0.13 -11.54 -1.24
C THR A 186 -0.94 -12.31 -0.21
N GLY A 187 -1.39 -13.51 -0.56
CA GLY A 187 -2.08 -14.44 0.34
C GLY A 187 -1.19 -15.05 1.43
N TYR A 188 0.11 -14.74 1.42
CA TYR A 188 1.10 -15.12 2.40
C TYR A 188 1.96 -13.90 2.78
N TYR A 189 2.63 -13.96 3.94
CA TYR A 189 3.54 -12.90 4.36
C TYR A 189 4.79 -12.84 3.46
N LEU A 190 4.88 -11.77 2.68
CA LEU A 190 6.04 -11.38 1.88
C LEU A 190 6.65 -10.13 2.51
N GLY A 191 7.62 -10.34 3.40
CA GLY A 191 8.24 -9.30 4.21
C GLY A 191 9.59 -9.74 4.82
N GLU A 192 10.27 -8.83 5.51
CA GLU A 192 11.54 -9.08 6.19
C GLU A 192 11.33 -9.65 7.61
N LYS A 193 12.40 -10.15 8.23
CA LYS A 193 12.35 -10.72 9.59
C LYS A 193 13.25 -9.97 10.56
#